data_AF-A0A8T7FWV9-F1
#
_entry.id   AF-A0A8T7FWV9-F1
#
_cell.length_a   1.000
_cell.length_b   1.000
_cell.length_c   1.000
_cell.angle_alpha   90.00
_cell.angle_beta   90.00
_cell.angle_gamma   90.00
#
_symmetry.space_group_name_H-M   'P 1'
#
loop_
_entity.id
_entity.type
_entity.pdbx_description
1 polymer ?
#
loop_
_entity_poly.entity_id
_entity_poly.type
_entity_poly.pdbx_seq_one_letter_code
_entity_poly.pdbx_strand_id
1 'polypeptide(L)'
;MKTNVGFARGEWFTLLNTSAYPEPDWLENLLQAANRNPGCSAFSSRQIQYHVSHLLDGAGDNYHISRLAWCKASNLPVEANGLTKKEIFSSCDAAAHYRRKEFLPLGGFDEDYFSGTARAIR
;
A
#
# COMPACT_ATOMS: atom_id res chain seq x y z
N MET A 1 -14.93 -0.92 -0.28
CA MET A 1 -14.17 -0.57 0.94
C MET A 1 -14.79 0.72 1.46
N LYS A 2 -15.53 0.71 2.58
CA LYS A 2 -16.03 1.97 3.16
C LYS A 2 -14.84 2.68 3.82
N THR A 3 -14.30 3.70 3.16
CA THR A 3 -13.13 4.43 3.66
C THR A 3 -13.55 5.76 4.28
N ASN A 4 -12.96 6.13 5.41
CA ASN A 4 -13.22 7.41 6.08
C ASN A 4 -12.33 8.55 5.53
N VAL A 5 -11.78 8.39 4.31
CA VAL A 5 -10.76 9.29 3.75
C VAL A 5 -11.27 10.73 3.59
N GLY A 6 -12.55 10.91 3.28
CA GLY A 6 -13.19 12.23 3.21
C GLY A 6 -13.07 13.04 4.51
N PHE A 7 -13.10 12.35 5.65
CA PHE A 7 -13.02 12.96 6.99
C PHE A 7 -11.58 13.27 7.45
N ALA A 8 -10.56 12.71 6.79
CA ALA A 8 -9.18 13.01 7.12
C ALA A 8 -8.91 14.53 7.01
N ARG A 9 -7.95 15.06 7.77
CA ARG A 9 -7.60 16.50 7.72
C ARG A 9 -6.12 16.75 7.49
N GLY A 10 -5.30 15.69 7.51
CA GLY A 10 -3.87 15.79 7.22
C GLY A 10 -3.62 16.11 5.75
N GLU A 11 -2.44 16.68 5.48
CA GLU A 11 -1.91 16.81 4.12
C GLU A 11 -1.82 15.45 3.43
N TRP A 12 -1.49 14.43 4.22
CA TRP A 12 -1.45 13.03 3.83
C TRP A 12 -2.47 12.23 4.64
N PHE A 13 -2.95 11.14 4.05
CA PHE A 13 -3.68 10.10 4.76
C PHE A 13 -3.06 8.74 4.46
N THR A 14 -3.21 7.82 5.40
CA THR A 14 -2.65 6.48 5.31
C THR A 14 -3.77 5.45 5.41
N LEU A 15 -3.71 4.45 4.55
CA LEU A 15 -4.49 3.23 4.68
C LEU A 15 -3.61 2.18 5.36
N LEU A 16 -4.18 1.57 6.40
CA LEU A 16 -3.55 0.47 7.11
C LEU A 16 -4.61 -0.59 7.35
N ASN A 17 -4.30 -1.82 6.98
CA ASN A 17 -5.20 -2.94 7.25
C ASN A 17 -5.34 -3.15 8.77
N THR A 18 -6.55 -3.46 9.23
CA THR A 18 -6.86 -3.74 10.65
C THR A 18 -6.10 -4.92 11.23
N SER A 19 -5.58 -5.82 10.38
CA SER A 19 -4.74 -6.96 10.77
C SER A 19 -3.24 -6.70 10.61
N ALA A 20 -2.82 -5.49 10.24
CA ALA A 20 -1.42 -5.13 10.12
C ALA A 20 -0.83 -4.65 11.45
N TYR A 21 0.45 -4.97 11.67
CA TYR A 21 1.21 -4.57 12.85
C TYR A 21 2.34 -3.63 12.41
N PRO A 22 2.11 -2.30 12.40
CA PRO A 22 3.14 -1.35 11.99
C PRO A 22 4.24 -1.25 13.06
N GLU A 23 5.49 -1.14 12.63
CA GLU A 23 6.59 -0.78 13.52
C GLU A 23 6.41 0.65 14.07
N PRO A 24 6.95 0.99 15.26
CA PRO A 24 6.76 2.30 15.88
C PRO A 24 7.16 3.50 15.00
N ASP A 25 8.17 3.33 14.15
CA ASP A 25 8.71 4.35 13.25
C ASP A 25 8.12 4.27 11.82
N TRP A 26 7.20 3.34 11.55
CA TRP A 26 6.69 3.05 10.22
C TRP A 26 6.07 4.27 9.52
N LEU A 27 5.19 4.99 10.21
CA LEU A 27 4.53 6.17 9.65
C LEU A 27 5.52 7.34 9.46
N GLU A 28 6.47 7.50 10.39
CA GLU A 28 7.51 8.51 10.27
C GLU A 28 8.37 8.26 9.02
N ASN A 29 8.75 7.00 8.76
CA ASN A 29 9.50 6.63 7.57
C ASN A 29 8.77 6.97 6.26
N LEU A 30 7.44 6.77 6.21
CA LEU A 30 6.60 7.18 5.07
C LEU A 30 6.57 8.70 4.90
N LEU A 31 6.40 9.46 5.98
CA LEU A 31 6.41 10.93 5.94
C LEU A 31 7.78 11.47 5.50
N GLN A 32 8.87 10.90 6.00
CA GLN A 32 10.20 11.27 5.55
C GLN A 32 10.42 10.90 4.06
N ALA A 33 9.86 9.80 3.57
CA ALA A 33 9.89 9.46 2.16
C ALA A 33 9.13 10.49 1.32
N ALA A 34 7.95 10.93 1.76
CA ALA A 34 7.18 11.99 1.14
C ALA A 34 7.94 13.33 1.09
N ASN A 35 8.55 13.74 2.20
CA ASN A 35 9.35 14.97 2.28
C ASN A 35 10.55 14.96 1.32
N ARG A 36 11.20 13.80 1.17
CA ARG A 36 12.36 13.63 0.25
C ARG A 36 11.96 13.54 -1.21
N ASN A 37 10.70 13.26 -1.53
CA ASN A 37 10.22 13.08 -2.89
C ASN A 37 8.95 13.93 -3.11
N PRO A 38 9.07 15.27 -3.15
CA PRO A 38 7.91 16.17 -3.21
C PRO A 38 7.08 16.02 -4.50
N GLY A 39 7.66 15.48 -5.56
CA GLY A 39 6.97 15.16 -6.82
C GLY A 39 6.16 13.86 -6.79
N CYS A 40 6.22 13.09 -5.71
CA CYS A 40 5.42 11.89 -5.53
C CYS A 40 4.18 12.19 -4.65
N SER A 41 3.12 11.44 -4.93
CA SER A 41 1.78 11.70 -4.37
C SER A 41 1.17 10.46 -3.75
N ALA A 42 1.82 9.31 -3.93
CA ALA A 42 1.48 8.04 -3.34
C ALA A 42 2.76 7.29 -2.98
N PHE A 43 2.73 6.57 -1.86
CA PHE A 43 3.79 5.67 -1.43
C PHE A 43 3.17 4.35 -0.95
N SER A 44 3.84 3.25 -1.27
CA SER A 44 3.56 1.94 -0.67
C SER A 44 4.62 1.63 0.37
N SER A 45 4.20 1.09 1.51
CA SER A 45 5.13 0.40 2.39
C SER A 45 5.45 -0.97 1.80
N ARG A 46 6.67 -1.45 2.06
CA ARG A 46 6.98 -2.87 1.97
C ARG A 46 6.26 -3.61 3.10
N GLN A 47 5.80 -4.83 2.84
CA GLN A 47 5.06 -5.66 3.77
C GLN A 47 5.73 -7.03 3.93
N ILE A 48 5.77 -7.52 5.16
CA ILE A 48 6.37 -8.80 5.56
C ILE A 48 5.23 -9.75 5.96
N GLN A 49 5.36 -11.02 5.62
CA GLN A 49 4.35 -12.01 5.99
C GLN A 49 4.35 -12.24 7.49
N TYR A 50 3.17 -12.17 8.11
CA TYR A 50 3.04 -12.33 9.57
C TYR A 50 3.46 -13.73 10.06
N HIS A 51 3.04 -14.78 9.34
CA HIS A 51 3.34 -16.17 9.73
C HIS A 51 4.72 -16.65 9.28
N VAL A 52 5.35 -15.95 8.33
CA VAL A 52 6.62 -16.35 7.72
C VAL A 52 7.51 -15.11 7.57
N SER A 53 7.99 -14.58 8.69
CA SER A 53 8.63 -13.26 8.79
C SER A 53 9.92 -13.06 7.99
N HIS A 54 10.53 -14.13 7.48
CA HIS A 54 11.68 -14.05 6.57
C HIS A 54 11.26 -13.84 5.10
N LEU A 55 9.96 -13.82 4.80
CA LEU A 55 9.41 -13.61 3.46
C LEU A 55 8.59 -12.32 3.35
N LEU A 56 8.66 -11.70 2.19
CA LEU A 56 7.82 -10.57 1.83
C LEU A 56 6.40 -11.00 1.47
N ASP A 57 5.44 -10.23 1.97
CA ASP A 57 4.06 -10.26 1.50
C ASP A 57 3.97 -9.54 0.13
N GLY A 58 4.57 -8.35 0.08
CA GLY A 58 4.73 -7.57 -1.15
C GLY A 58 5.53 -6.28 -0.95
N ALA A 59 5.96 -5.69 -2.06
CA ALA A 59 6.67 -4.40 -2.10
C ALA A 59 6.05 -3.48 -3.18
N GLY A 60 4.71 -3.44 -3.22
CA GLY A 60 3.91 -2.81 -4.27
C GLY A 60 3.49 -3.81 -5.36
N ASP A 61 2.78 -3.33 -6.38
CA ASP A 61 2.25 -4.17 -7.45
C ASP A 61 2.97 -3.96 -8.79
N ASN A 62 2.95 -5.00 -9.62
CA ASN A 62 3.27 -4.94 -11.03
C ASN A 62 2.01 -5.20 -11.86
N TYR A 63 1.96 -4.58 -13.03
CA TYR A 63 0.95 -4.84 -14.04
C TYR A 63 1.61 -5.02 -15.41
N HIS A 64 1.36 -6.15 -16.05
CA HIS A 64 1.90 -6.47 -17.36
C HIS A 64 0.89 -6.15 -18.47
N ILE A 65 1.37 -5.84 -19.66
CA ILE A 65 0.53 -5.51 -20.83
C ILE A 65 -0.45 -6.64 -21.22
N SER A 66 -0.13 -7.88 -20.85
CA SER A 66 -1.03 -9.04 -20.97
C SER A 66 -2.17 -9.05 -19.93
N ARG A 67 -2.34 -7.98 -19.16
CA ARG A 67 -3.34 -7.81 -18.09
C ARG A 67 -3.13 -8.72 -16.87
N LEU A 68 -1.90 -9.16 -16.64
CA LEU A 68 -1.53 -9.87 -15.43
C LEU A 68 -1.07 -8.88 -14.36
N ALA A 69 -1.59 -9.02 -13.16
CA ALA A 69 -1.20 -8.25 -11.98
C ALA A 69 -0.63 -9.17 -10.90
N TRP A 70 0.42 -8.74 -10.21
CA TRP A 70 0.96 -9.48 -9.07
C TRP A 70 1.70 -8.57 -8.10
N CYS A 71 1.73 -8.99 -6.84
CA CYS A 71 2.51 -8.33 -5.80
C CYS A 71 4.01 -8.52 -6.07
N LYS A 72 4.71 -7.40 -6.24
CA LYS A 72 6.16 -7.35 -6.46
C LYS A 72 6.89 -7.92 -5.26
N ALA A 73 7.86 -8.78 -5.54
CA ALA A 73 8.71 -9.44 -4.54
C ALA A 73 7.96 -10.31 -3.51
N SER A 74 6.71 -10.70 -3.78
CA SER A 74 5.98 -11.63 -2.91
C SER A 74 6.71 -12.97 -2.79
N ASN A 75 6.76 -13.52 -1.58
CA ASN A 75 7.47 -14.75 -1.21
C ASN A 75 9.00 -14.72 -1.42
N LEU A 76 9.61 -13.54 -1.56
CA LEU A 76 11.06 -13.40 -1.61
C LEU A 76 11.66 -13.06 -0.23
N PRO A 77 12.93 -13.42 0.05
CA PRO A 77 13.60 -13.12 1.32
C PRO A 77 13.66 -11.62 1.63
N VAL A 78 13.31 -11.24 2.87
CA VAL A 78 13.23 -9.84 3.32
C VAL A 78 14.60 -9.14 3.37
N GLU A 79 15.68 -9.91 3.53
CA GLU A 79 17.06 -9.43 3.67
C GLU A 79 17.68 -9.01 2.34
N ALA A 80 17.12 -9.46 1.21
CA ALA A 80 17.65 -9.20 -0.12
C ALA A 80 16.70 -8.40 -1.01
N ASN A 81 15.43 -8.23 -0.62
CA ASN A 81 14.39 -7.71 -1.51
C ASN A 81 13.63 -6.53 -0.91
N GLY A 82 13.19 -5.61 -1.78
CA GLY A 82 12.40 -4.43 -1.38
C GLY A 82 13.15 -3.42 -0.50
N LEU A 83 14.48 -3.50 -0.42
CA LEU A 83 15.31 -2.61 0.41
C LEU A 83 15.53 -1.22 -0.19
N THR A 84 15.29 -1.09 -1.50
CA THR A 84 15.50 0.17 -2.23
C THR A 84 14.16 0.73 -2.68
N LYS A 85 14.06 2.06 -2.67
CA LYS A 85 12.90 2.79 -3.20
C LYS A 85 12.83 2.55 -4.70
N LYS A 86 11.67 2.14 -5.20
CA LYS A 86 11.40 1.91 -6.61
C LYS A 86 10.00 2.35 -6.95
N GLU A 87 9.81 2.76 -8.20
CA GLU A 87 8.47 2.92 -8.76
C GLU A 87 7.79 1.55 -8.88
N ILE A 88 6.48 1.59 -8.69
CA ILE A 88 5.56 0.47 -8.70
C ILE A 88 4.31 0.91 -9.46
N PHE A 89 3.55 -0.05 -9.97
CA PHE A 89 2.34 0.27 -10.72
C PHE A 89 1.23 0.80 -9.80
N SER A 90 1.00 0.11 -8.68
CA SER A 90 0.06 0.53 -7.63
C SER A 90 0.58 0.13 -6.25
N SER A 91 0.10 0.83 -5.23
CA SER A 91 0.30 0.46 -3.83
C SER A 91 -0.75 -0.58 -3.40
N CYS A 92 -0.33 -1.55 -2.60
CA CYS A 92 -1.28 -2.40 -1.89
C CYS A 92 -1.95 -1.58 -0.78
N ASP A 93 -3.29 -1.47 -0.82
CA ASP A 93 -4.07 -0.68 0.14
C ASP A 93 -3.95 -1.17 1.60
N ALA A 94 -3.30 -2.31 1.83
CA ALA A 94 -2.98 -2.77 3.17
C ALA A 94 -1.98 -1.87 3.92
N ALA A 95 -1.16 -1.09 3.20
CA ALA A 95 -0.19 -0.16 3.78
C ALA A 95 0.20 0.94 2.77
N ALA A 96 -0.74 1.83 2.44
CA ALA A 96 -0.58 2.88 1.43
C ALA A 96 -0.67 4.29 2.02
N HIS A 97 0.05 5.25 1.45
CA HIS A 97 0.12 6.64 1.92
C HIS A 97 -0.09 7.59 0.75
N TYR A 98 -1.12 8.43 0.81
CA TYR A 98 -1.57 9.25 -0.32
C TYR A 98 -1.64 10.74 0.06
N ARG A 99 -1.27 11.59 -0.89
CA ARG A 99 -1.38 13.04 -0.74
C ARG A 99 -2.83 13.46 -0.97
N ARG A 100 -3.46 14.00 0.07
CA ARG A 100 -4.88 14.35 0.07
C ARG A 100 -5.27 15.28 -1.07
N LYS A 101 -4.47 16.32 -1.32
CA LYS A 101 -4.74 17.37 -2.32
C LYS A 101 -4.77 16.85 -3.76
N GLU A 102 -4.20 15.67 -4.00
CA GLU A 102 -4.13 15.06 -5.33
C GLU A 102 -5.11 13.89 -5.45
N PHE A 103 -5.30 13.14 -4.37
CA PHE A 103 -6.22 12.01 -4.35
C PHE A 103 -7.70 12.43 -4.39
N LEU A 104 -8.12 13.41 -3.57
CA LEU A 104 -9.54 13.77 -3.47
C LEU A 104 -10.14 14.38 -4.75
N PRO A 105 -9.44 15.27 -5.48
CA PRO A 105 -9.98 15.79 -6.74
C PRO A 105 -10.16 14.73 -7.83
N LEU A 106 -9.50 13.56 -7.72
CA LEU A 106 -9.66 12.43 -8.64
C LEU A 106 -10.91 11.59 -8.37
N GLY A 107 -11.76 12.01 -7.41
CA GLY A 107 -12.98 11.28 -7.03
C GLY A 107 -12.79 10.31 -5.87
N GLY A 108 -11.57 10.17 -5.36
CA GLY A 108 -11.27 9.30 -4.23
C GLY A 108 -11.44 7.81 -4.54
N PHE A 109 -11.93 7.04 -3.56
CA PHE A 109 -12.28 5.63 -3.77
C PHE A 109 -13.69 5.50 -4.32
N ASP A 110 -13.91 4.47 -5.14
CA ASP A 110 -15.25 4.06 -5.57
C ASP A 110 -16.05 3.58 -4.35
N GLU A 111 -17.12 4.32 -4.02
CA GLU A 111 -17.99 4.04 -2.88
C GLU A 111 -18.85 2.77 -3.09
N ASP A 112 -19.11 2.41 -4.34
CA ASP A 112 -19.88 1.23 -4.72
C ASP A 112 -19.02 -0.04 -4.74
N TYR A 113 -17.68 0.12 -4.74
CA TYR A 113 -16.78 -1.02 -4.69
C TYR A 113 -16.90 -1.76 -3.35
N PHE A 114 -17.30 -3.03 -3.40
CA PHE A 114 -17.31 -3.93 -2.26
C PHE A 114 -16.51 -5.20 -2.58
N SER A 115 -15.51 -5.52 -1.76
CA SER A 115 -14.83 -6.81 -1.82
C SER A 115 -15.74 -7.88 -1.21
N GLY A 116 -16.40 -8.65 -2.07
CA GLY A 116 -17.27 -9.76 -1.65
C GLY A 116 -16.50 -10.88 -0.94
N THR A 117 -17.18 -11.56 -0.01
CA THR A 117 -16.80 -12.87 0.53
C THR A 117 -16.51 -13.87 -0.60
N ALA A 118 -15.26 -14.33 -0.71
CA ALA A 118 -14.96 -15.53 -1.47
C ALA A 118 -15.63 -16.73 -0.76
N ARG A 119 -16.43 -17.49 -1.50
CA ARG A 119 -17.06 -18.73 -1.04
C ARG A 119 -15.94 -19.73 -0.72
N ALA A 120 -15.87 -20.18 0.54
CA ALA A 120 -15.13 -21.40 0.85
C ALA A 120 -15.82 -22.57 0.12
N ILE A 121 -15.28 -22.96 -1.01
CA ILE A 121 -15.52 -24.26 -1.64
C ILE A 121 -14.36 -25.12 -1.15
N ARG A 122 -14.71 -26.24 -0.50
CA ARG A 122 -13.88 -27.09 0.37
C ARG A 122 -12.41 -27.20 0.00
#